data_AF-K6YRE8-F1
#
_entry.id   AF-K6YRE8-F1
#
_cell.length_a   1.000
_cell.length_b   1.000
_cell.length_c   1.000
_cell.angle_alpha   90.00
_cell.angle_beta   90.00
_cell.angle_gamma   90.00
#
_symmetry.space_group_name_H-M   'P 1'
#
loop_
_entity.id
_entity.type
_entity.pdbx_description
1 polymer ?
#
loop_
_entity_poly.entity_id
_entity_poly.type
_entity_poly.pdbx_seq_one_letter_code
_entity_poly.pdbx_strand_id
1 'polypeptide(L)'
;MSKDNTIDIERLKDIDAVKKKAAPPPMYKVLLNNDDYTPMDFVIDVLMRFFNLNGEKAQQIMLTVHYHGRAVCGVYTAEIAETKVMQVSRYAKEHQHPLMCTMEQA
;
A
#
# COMPACT_ATOMS: atom_id res chain seq x y z
N MET A 1 58.02 -8.54 -26.73
CA MET A 1 57.22 -7.49 -26.06
C MET A 1 56.45 -6.79 -27.17
N SER A 2 55.13 -6.71 -27.26
CA SER A 2 54.05 -6.82 -26.29
C SER A 2 52.77 -7.08 -27.09
N LYS A 3 51.98 -8.09 -26.72
CA LYS A 3 50.61 -8.29 -27.23
C LYS A 3 49.78 -8.83 -26.09
N ASP A 4 49.38 -7.95 -25.18
CA ASP A 4 48.25 -8.21 -24.28
C ASP A 4 47.88 -6.89 -23.60
N ASN A 5 46.90 -6.17 -24.15
CA ASN A 5 46.24 -5.08 -23.42
C ASN A 5 44.86 -4.69 -23.98
N THR A 6 44.30 -5.47 -24.90
CA THR A 6 42.99 -5.15 -25.50
C THR A 6 41.82 -5.77 -24.73
N ILE A 7 42.09 -6.77 -23.88
CA ILE A 7 41.07 -7.58 -23.21
C ILE A 7 40.47 -6.87 -21.97
N ASP A 8 41.13 -5.84 -21.42
CA ASP A 8 40.70 -5.21 -20.18
C ASP A 8 39.67 -4.08 -20.36
N ILE A 9 39.60 -3.45 -21.54
CA ILE A 9 38.70 -2.31 -21.77
C ILE A 9 37.25 -2.75 -22.02
N GLU A 10 37.04 -3.92 -22.63
CA GLU A 10 35.69 -4.47 -22.84
C GLU A 10 35.06 -4.92 -21.51
N ARG A 11 35.87 -5.55 -20.64
CA ARG A 11 35.41 -6.04 -19.33
C ARG A 11 35.02 -4.92 -18.37
N LEU A 12 35.58 -3.72 -18.51
CA LEU A 12 35.25 -2.53 -17.71
C LEU A 12 33.88 -1.92 -18.05
N LYS A 13 33.44 -2.02 -19.33
CA LYS A 13 32.14 -1.48 -19.76
C LYS A 13 30.96 -2.29 -19.22
N ASP A 14 31.14 -3.59 -19.03
CA ASP A 14 30.10 -4.47 -18.52
C ASP A 14 29.82 -4.23 -17.02
N ILE A 15 30.81 -3.77 -16.25
CA ILE A 15 30.67 -3.52 -14.81
C ILE A 15 29.80 -2.27 -14.53
N ASP A 16 29.88 -1.26 -15.41
CA ASP A 16 29.06 -0.05 -15.32
C ASP A 16 27.63 -0.29 -15.79
N ALA A 17 27.40 -1.18 -16.75
CA ALA A 17 26.07 -1.57 -17.22
C ALA A 17 25.24 -2.32 -16.15
N VAL A 18 25.90 -3.01 -15.22
CA VAL A 18 25.27 -3.78 -14.13
C VAL A 18 24.80 -2.89 -12.97
N LYS A 19 25.16 -1.60 -12.94
CA LYS A 19 24.71 -0.63 -11.92
C LYS A 19 23.53 0.24 -12.36
N LYS A 20 22.59 -0.29 -13.16
CA LYS A 20 21.25 0.33 -13.23
C LYS A 20 20.60 0.18 -11.85
N LYS A 21 20.61 1.25 -11.05
CA LYS A 21 19.83 1.32 -9.81
C LYS A 21 18.39 0.95 -10.14
N ALA A 22 17.87 -0.07 -9.48
CA ALA A 22 16.46 -0.42 -9.57
C ALA A 22 15.62 0.80 -9.21
N ALA A 23 14.60 1.10 -10.01
CA ALA A 23 13.64 2.14 -9.66
C ALA A 23 12.97 1.76 -8.33
N PRO A 24 12.65 2.74 -7.46
CA PRO A 24 11.89 2.47 -6.25
C PRO A 24 10.54 1.83 -6.61
N PRO A 25 10.02 0.92 -5.76
CA PRO A 25 8.74 0.27 -6.02
C PRO A 25 7.59 1.29 -6.08
N PRO A 26 6.57 1.05 -6.90
CA PRO A 26 5.39 1.91 -6.95
C PRO A 26 4.65 1.84 -5.60
N MET A 27 4.17 3.00 -5.17
CA MET A 27 3.38 3.17 -3.94
C MET A 27 1.90 3.24 -4.26
N TYR A 28 1.07 2.78 -3.34
CA TYR A 28 -0.39 2.68 -3.46
C TYR A 28 -1.05 3.23 -2.20
N LYS A 29 -2.09 4.03 -2.40
CA LYS A 29 -3.00 4.45 -1.32
C LYS A 29 -3.98 3.30 -1.09
N VAL A 30 -4.19 2.93 0.17
CA VAL A 30 -5.29 2.04 0.58
C VAL A 30 -6.40 2.89 1.18
N LEU A 31 -7.63 2.64 0.76
CA LEU A 31 -8.79 3.47 1.06
C LEU A 31 -9.96 2.65 1.57
N LEU A 32 -10.70 3.20 2.53
CA LEU A 32 -12.04 2.76 2.88
C LEU A 32 -13.07 3.62 2.17
N ASN A 33 -14.16 2.99 1.73
CA ASN A 33 -15.27 3.63 1.04
C ASN A 33 -16.52 3.54 1.91
N ASN A 34 -17.32 4.59 1.90
CA ASN A 34 -18.53 4.71 2.68
C ASN A 34 -19.62 3.77 2.17
N ASP A 35 -20.47 3.35 3.10
CA ASP A 35 -21.71 2.62 2.86
C ASP A 35 -22.69 2.89 4.01
N ASP A 36 -23.96 2.57 3.82
CA ASP A 36 -25.03 2.91 4.79
C ASP A 36 -25.27 1.84 5.87
N TYR A 37 -24.48 0.74 5.89
CA TYR A 37 -24.77 -0.44 6.71
C TYR A 37 -23.65 -0.84 7.68
N THR A 38 -22.41 -0.47 7.38
CA THR A 38 -21.26 -0.77 8.25
C THR A 38 -21.27 0.15 9.47
N PRO A 39 -21.29 -0.39 10.71
CA PRO A 39 -21.26 0.43 11.92
C PRO A 39 -19.98 1.28 12.05
N MET A 40 -20.10 2.50 12.56
CA MET A 40 -18.96 3.41 12.77
C MET A 40 -17.86 2.78 13.65
N ASP A 41 -18.24 2.10 14.74
CA ASP A 41 -17.28 1.45 15.63
C ASP A 41 -16.54 0.29 14.97
N PHE A 42 -17.18 -0.39 14.00
CA PHE A 42 -16.52 -1.41 13.19
C PHE A 42 -15.45 -0.81 12.28
N VAL A 43 -15.75 0.34 11.64
CA VAL A 43 -14.76 1.08 10.83
C VAL A 43 -13.57 1.53 11.69
N ILE A 44 -13.82 1.96 12.93
CA ILE A 44 -12.76 2.32 13.88
C ILE A 44 -11.90 1.09 14.24
N ASP A 45 -12.49 -0.08 14.55
CA ASP A 45 -11.72 -1.31 14.81
C ASP A 45 -10.86 -1.69 13.61
N VAL A 46 -11.41 -1.64 12.39
CA VAL A 46 -10.66 -1.90 11.15
C VAL A 46 -9.43 -0.99 11.03
N LEU A 47 -9.62 0.31 11.27
CA LEU A 47 -8.56 1.32 11.19
C LEU A 47 -7.48 1.09 12.24
N MET A 48 -7.86 0.76 13.48
CA MET A 48 -6.91 0.48 14.55
C MET A 48 -6.16 -0.84 14.32
N ARG A 49 -6.88 -1.90 13.95
CA ARG A 49 -6.37 -3.27 13.80
C ARG A 49 -5.44 -3.43 12.60
N PHE A 50 -5.82 -2.92 11.43
CA PHE A 50 -5.10 -3.19 10.18
C PHE A 50 -4.20 -2.04 9.74
N PHE A 51 -4.44 -0.81 10.20
CA PHE A 51 -3.63 0.35 9.83
C PHE A 51 -2.79 0.89 10.99
N ASN A 52 -2.86 0.24 12.16
CA ASN A 52 -2.09 0.57 13.35
C ASN A 52 -2.26 2.03 13.78
N LEU A 53 -3.48 2.54 13.60
CA LEU A 53 -3.87 3.88 14.02
C LEU A 53 -4.30 3.87 15.48
N ASN A 54 -4.08 4.98 16.17
CA ASN A 54 -4.70 5.19 17.48
C ASN A 54 -6.20 5.53 17.32
N GLY A 55 -6.94 5.47 18.43
CA GLY A 55 -8.40 5.69 18.41
C GLY A 55 -8.80 7.06 17.87
N GLU A 56 -8.09 8.14 18.25
CA GLU A 56 -8.39 9.50 17.78
C GLU A 56 -8.23 9.62 16.25
N LYS A 57 -7.14 9.11 15.71
CA LYS A 57 -6.88 9.15 14.27
C LYS A 57 -7.84 8.25 13.50
N ALA A 58 -8.17 7.08 14.05
CA ALA A 58 -9.17 6.19 13.47
C ALA A 58 -10.54 6.86 13.42
N GLN A 59 -10.96 7.54 14.48
CA GLN A 59 -12.23 8.28 14.51
C GLN A 59 -12.27 9.41 13.47
N GLN A 60 -11.19 10.18 13.33
CA GLN A 60 -11.09 11.23 12.31
C GLN A 60 -11.22 10.69 10.89
N ILE A 61 -10.53 9.57 10.59
CA ILE A 61 -10.59 8.94 9.26
C ILE A 61 -11.98 8.34 9.03
N MET A 62 -12.57 7.67 10.02
CA MET A 62 -13.93 7.14 9.95
C MET A 62 -14.94 8.25 9.60
N LEU A 63 -14.90 9.40 10.28
CA LEU A 63 -15.76 10.54 9.97
C LEU A 63 -15.50 11.09 8.56
N THR A 64 -14.24 11.05 8.10
CA THR A 64 -13.90 11.43 6.73
C THR A 64 -14.56 10.49 5.72
N VAL A 65 -14.48 9.17 5.92
CA VAL A 65 -15.18 8.18 5.10
C VAL A 65 -16.67 8.50 5.07
N HIS A 66 -17.29 8.67 6.24
CA HIS A 66 -18.72 8.92 6.38
C HIS A 66 -19.20 10.15 5.62
N TYR A 67 -18.54 11.30 5.81
CA TYR A 67 -18.98 12.57 5.20
C TYR A 67 -18.49 12.80 3.78
N HIS A 68 -17.37 12.19 3.37
CA HIS A 68 -16.74 12.45 2.06
C HIS A 68 -16.73 11.23 1.13
N GLY A 69 -17.37 10.13 1.53
CA GLY A 69 -17.54 8.93 0.71
C GLY A 69 -16.32 8.00 0.68
N ARG A 70 -15.11 8.49 0.92
CA ARG A 70 -13.89 7.66 1.05
C ARG A 70 -12.77 8.40 1.78
N ALA A 71 -11.82 7.65 2.33
CA ALA A 71 -10.62 8.23 2.94
C ALA A 71 -9.39 7.32 2.75
N VAL A 72 -8.21 7.93 2.67
CA VAL A 72 -6.93 7.21 2.66
C VAL A 72 -6.59 6.76 4.08
N CYS A 73 -6.38 5.46 4.24
CA CYS A 73 -6.01 4.82 5.51
C CYS A 73 -4.49 4.68 5.66
N GLY A 74 -3.77 4.56 4.54
CA GLY A 74 -2.30 4.51 4.51
C GLY A 74 -1.75 4.40 3.08
N VAL A 75 -0.43 4.55 2.95
CA VAL A 75 0.29 4.42 1.68
C VAL A 75 1.38 3.36 1.82
N TYR A 76 1.39 2.39 0.91
CA TYR A 76 2.24 1.19 1.00
C TYR A 76 2.79 0.80 -0.37
N THR A 77 3.74 -0.14 -0.40
CA THR A 77 4.10 -0.83 -1.66
C THR A 77 2.91 -1.68 -2.14
N ALA A 78 2.89 -2.02 -3.43
CA ALA A 78 1.81 -2.79 -4.05
C ALA A 78 1.42 -4.05 -3.25
N GLU A 79 2.38 -4.90 -2.90
CA GLU A 79 2.14 -6.17 -2.19
C GLU A 79 1.53 -5.96 -0.79
N ILE A 80 2.00 -4.94 -0.07
CA ILE A 80 1.48 -4.61 1.27
C ILE A 80 0.07 -4.02 1.15
N ALA A 81 -0.17 -3.16 0.15
CA ALA A 81 -1.49 -2.58 -0.11
C ALA A 81 -2.51 -3.67 -0.45
N GLU A 82 -2.17 -4.60 -1.34
CA GLU A 82 -3.02 -5.74 -1.71
C GLU A 82 -3.34 -6.63 -0.51
N THR A 83 -2.33 -6.93 0.31
CA THR A 83 -2.50 -7.71 1.54
C THR A 83 -3.48 -7.02 2.51
N LYS A 84 -3.35 -5.70 2.70
CA LYS A 84 -4.26 -4.95 3.57
C LYS A 84 -5.69 -4.92 3.03
N VAL A 85 -5.86 -4.71 1.72
CA VAL A 85 -7.18 -4.76 1.07
C VAL A 85 -7.84 -6.12 1.29
N MET A 86 -7.10 -7.21 1.09
CA MET A 86 -7.59 -8.58 1.29
C MET A 86 -7.97 -8.83 2.76
N GLN A 87 -7.12 -8.44 3.72
CA GLN A 87 -7.37 -8.62 5.15
C GLN A 87 -8.63 -7.89 5.61
N VAL A 88 -8.79 -6.62 5.23
CA VAL A 88 -9.97 -5.81 5.59
C VAL A 88 -11.23 -6.37 4.95
N SER A 89 -11.19 -6.69 3.65
CA SER A 89 -12.34 -7.23 2.92
C SER A 89 -12.82 -8.56 3.52
N ARG A 90 -11.87 -9.43 3.89
CA ARG A 90 -12.19 -10.70 4.57
C ARG A 90 -12.81 -10.47 5.93
N TYR A 91 -12.23 -9.58 6.73
CA TYR A 91 -12.72 -9.27 8.08
C TYR A 91 -14.13 -8.68 8.04
N ALA A 92 -14.40 -7.75 7.12
CA ALA A 92 -15.73 -7.19 6.89
C ALA A 92 -16.75 -8.27 6.51
N LYS A 93 -16.38 -9.16 5.59
CA LYS A 93 -17.24 -10.29 5.18
C LYS A 93 -17.55 -11.25 6.33
N GLU A 94 -16.56 -11.60 7.14
CA GLU A 94 -16.74 -12.46 8.32
C GLU A 94 -17.70 -11.84 9.36
N HIS A 95 -17.75 -10.51 9.43
CA HIS A 95 -18.66 -9.75 10.29
C HIS A 95 -19.95 -9.30 9.60
N GLN A 96 -20.20 -9.76 8.37
CA GLN A 96 -21.41 -9.47 7.59
C GLN A 96 -21.61 -7.96 7.30
N HIS A 97 -20.51 -7.22 7.13
CA HIS A 97 -20.54 -5.82 6.74
C HIS A 97 -20.12 -5.64 5.28
N PRO A 98 -20.79 -4.74 4.51
CA PRO A 98 -20.44 -4.48 3.12
C PRO A 98 -19.25 -3.52 2.93
N LEU A 99 -18.52 -3.20 4.01
CA LEU A 99 -17.39 -2.28 3.99
C LEU A 99 -16.38 -2.59 2.87
N MET A 100 -16.22 -1.65 1.96
CA MET A 100 -15.32 -1.80 0.82
C MET A 100 -13.96 -1.15 1.06
N CYS A 101 -12.90 -1.96 0.97
CA CYS A 101 -11.51 -1.52 1.00
C CYS A 101 -10.91 -1.61 -0.41
N THR A 102 -10.28 -0.55 -0.90
CA THR A 102 -9.68 -0.49 -2.25
C THR A 102 -8.26 0.06 -2.20
N MET A 103 -7.52 -0.07 -3.30
CA MET A 103 -6.23 0.60 -3.48
C MET A 103 -6.12 1.26 -4.85
N GLU A 104 -5.37 2.36 -4.93
CA GLU A 104 -5.04 3.07 -6.17
C GLU A 104 -3.57 3.52 -6.14
N GLN A 105 -2.94 3.64 -7.31
CA GLN A 105 -1.56 4.10 -7.40
C GLN A 105 -1.44 5.52 -6.82
N ALA A 106 -0.42 5.75 -5.98
CA ALA A 106 -0.26 6.97 -5.19
C ALA A 106 0.12 8.20 -6.02
#